data_AF-A0A4R4Q824-F1
#
_entry.id   AF-A0A4R4Q824-F1
#
_cell.length_a   1.000
_cell.length_b   1.000
_cell.length_c   1.000
_cell.angle_alpha   90.00
_cell.angle_beta   90.00
_cell.angle_gamma   90.00
#
_symmetry.space_group_name_H-M   'P 1'
#
loop_
_entity.id
_entity.type
_entity.pdbx_description
1 polymer ?
#
loop_
_entity_poly.entity_id
_entity_poly.type
_entity_poly.pdbx_seq_one_letter_code
_entity_poly.pdbx_strand_id
1 'polypeptide(L)'
;MEGLSGDELRGRNATMVWDGLGTIQLRYPGPWRQQKSGLTYAVLKQLGRRTIPVEALTGVEIVMPGGTETATIRLILREHADPLLAVAGGRFDELIDPYRLDFSPDQWLLADYYAQEIRTSIALHQLPPGPADRWLIEPPPAPDKVKFQFVKVELDGDELVLKYGFGATAAKKSYGNPWRLPLTELRDVEWVPGRIRSDGFLRLTTARTPAERPKAADDPETLTTWPLSEHDALFFGAKLRSLINW
;
A
#
# COMPACT_ATOMS: atom_id res chain seq x y z
N MET A 1 10.88 19.14 -11.08
CA MET A 1 11.28 18.24 -9.98
C MET A 1 12.51 17.50 -10.46
N GLU A 2 13.68 18.07 -10.15
CA GLU A 2 14.99 17.48 -10.44
C GLU A 2 15.11 16.14 -9.70
N GLY A 3 15.74 15.15 -10.34
CA GLY A 3 16.06 13.89 -9.66
C GLY A 3 16.99 14.16 -8.47
N LEU A 4 16.85 13.37 -7.41
CA LEU A 4 17.82 13.41 -6.31
C LEU A 4 19.24 13.21 -6.87
N SER A 5 20.21 14.04 -6.44
CA SER A 5 21.62 13.78 -6.68
C SER A 5 22.08 12.74 -5.67
N GLY A 6 21.97 11.47 -6.05
CA GLY A 6 22.37 10.34 -5.22
C GLY A 6 22.78 9.18 -6.11
N ASP A 7 23.53 8.24 -5.52
CA ASP A 7 23.96 7.07 -6.26
C ASP A 7 22.76 6.15 -6.54
N GLU A 8 22.62 5.75 -7.81
CA GLU A 8 21.52 4.93 -8.30
C GLU A 8 21.85 3.44 -8.11
N LEU A 9 21.13 2.79 -7.20
CA LEU A 9 21.19 1.36 -6.99
C LEU A 9 20.07 0.65 -7.76
N ARG A 10 20.43 0.06 -8.90
CA ARG A 10 19.49 -0.73 -9.73
C ARG A 10 19.33 -2.14 -9.18
N GLY A 11 18.14 -2.44 -8.66
CA GLY A 11 17.70 -3.80 -8.35
C GLY A 11 16.93 -4.44 -9.51
N ARG A 12 16.45 -5.65 -9.28
CA ARG A 12 15.69 -6.50 -10.22
C ARG A 12 14.21 -6.17 -10.27
N ASN A 13 13.66 -5.49 -9.28
CA ASN A 13 12.25 -5.13 -9.18
C ASN A 13 12.02 -3.62 -8.98
N ALA A 14 13.03 -2.90 -8.49
CA ALA A 14 13.02 -1.45 -8.32
C ALA A 14 14.43 -0.87 -8.46
N THR A 15 14.50 0.43 -8.67
CA THR A 15 15.73 1.22 -8.56
C THR A 15 15.60 2.12 -7.35
N MET A 16 16.62 2.11 -6.48
CA MET A 16 16.73 2.99 -5.33
C MET A 16 17.72 4.11 -5.62
N VAL A 17 17.38 5.33 -5.21
CA VAL A 17 18.33 6.44 -5.11
C VAL A 17 18.33 6.89 -3.67
N TRP A 18 19.52 6.93 -3.08
CA TRP A 18 19.76 7.44 -1.73
C TRP A 18 20.49 8.78 -1.84
N ASP A 19 19.96 9.84 -1.25
CA ASP A 19 20.56 11.18 -1.34
C ASP A 19 21.69 11.43 -0.33
N GLY A 20 21.94 10.49 0.60
CA GLY A 20 22.93 10.66 1.67
C GLY A 20 22.47 11.58 2.82
N LEU A 21 21.30 12.21 2.71
CA LEU A 21 20.85 13.25 3.62
C LEU A 21 19.61 12.84 4.43
N GLY A 22 18.75 12.00 3.88
CA GLY A 22 17.51 11.62 4.56
C GLY A 22 16.39 11.14 3.65
N THR A 23 16.58 11.09 2.32
CA THR A 23 15.51 10.72 1.39
C THR A 23 15.91 9.54 0.51
N ILE A 24 15.04 8.54 0.48
CA ILE A 24 15.09 7.43 -0.47
C ILE A 24 14.05 7.66 -1.57
N GLN A 25 14.46 7.52 -2.83
CA GLN A 25 13.52 7.43 -3.95
C GLN A 25 13.54 6.02 -4.51
N LEU A 26 12.38 5.37 -4.50
CA LEU A 26 12.15 4.13 -5.23
C LEU A 26 11.52 4.46 -6.58
N ARG A 27 11.99 3.78 -7.63
CA ARG A 27 11.39 3.79 -8.96
C ARG A 27 11.11 2.36 -9.38
N TYR A 28 9.94 2.14 -9.95
CA TYR A 28 9.53 0.83 -10.45
C TYR A 28 9.47 0.88 -11.98
N PRO A 29 10.61 0.71 -12.68
CA PRO A 29 10.63 0.68 -14.13
C PRO A 29 9.97 -0.62 -14.59
N GLY A 30 8.66 -0.59 -14.87
CA GLY A 30 7.97 -1.75 -15.45
C GLY A 30 8.55 -2.16 -16.81
N PRO A 31 8.00 -3.18 -17.51
CA PRO A 31 7.68 -4.50 -17.00
C PRO A 31 8.97 -5.31 -16.80
N TRP A 32 9.26 -5.68 -15.56
CA TRP A 32 10.25 -6.72 -15.28
C TRP A 32 9.71 -8.07 -15.80
N ARG A 33 10.49 -8.78 -16.61
CA ARG A 33 10.13 -10.12 -17.15
C ARG A 33 10.01 -11.22 -16.07
N GLN A 34 10.11 -10.88 -14.79
CA GLN A 34 10.12 -11.81 -13.66
C GLN A 34 9.14 -11.43 -12.54
N GLN A 35 8.11 -10.63 -12.83
CA GLN A 35 7.10 -10.31 -11.82
C GLN A 35 6.36 -11.58 -11.39
N LYS A 36 6.39 -11.87 -10.08
CA LYS A 36 5.95 -13.15 -9.52
C LYS A 36 4.41 -13.31 -9.53
N SER A 37 3.67 -12.20 -9.70
CA SER A 37 2.21 -12.19 -9.90
C SER A 37 1.73 -11.01 -10.75
N GLY A 38 0.53 -11.14 -11.33
CA GLY A 38 -0.13 -10.05 -12.06
C GLY A 38 -0.51 -8.86 -11.17
N LEU A 39 -0.86 -9.11 -9.90
CA LEU A 39 -1.17 -8.08 -8.91
C LEU A 39 0.08 -7.25 -8.57
N THR A 40 1.21 -7.91 -8.32
CA THR A 40 2.49 -7.22 -8.10
C THR A 40 2.82 -6.29 -9.26
N TYR A 41 2.71 -6.80 -10.49
CA TYR A 41 2.98 -5.98 -11.68
C TYR A 41 2.07 -4.75 -11.73
N ALA A 42 0.77 -4.91 -11.49
CA ALA A 42 -0.19 -3.81 -11.52
C ALA A 42 0.10 -2.76 -10.43
N VAL A 43 0.37 -3.19 -9.20
CA VAL A 43 0.72 -2.32 -8.06
C VAL A 43 1.99 -1.54 -8.36
N LEU A 44 3.12 -2.21 -8.63
CA LEU A 44 4.40 -1.53 -8.84
C LEU A 44 4.37 -0.60 -10.05
N LYS A 45 3.69 -1.01 -11.14
CA LYS A 45 3.51 -0.18 -12.34
C LYS A 45 2.74 1.10 -12.02
N GLN A 46 1.62 1.01 -11.28
CA GLN A 46 0.81 2.17 -10.98
C GLN A 46 1.45 3.07 -9.91
N LEU A 47 2.22 2.51 -8.97
CA LEU A 47 3.04 3.32 -8.06
C LEU A 47 4.03 4.16 -8.85
N GLY A 48 4.79 3.53 -9.76
CA GLY A 48 5.79 4.18 -10.61
C GLY A 48 7.02 4.69 -9.85
N ARG A 49 6.82 5.46 -8.78
CA ARG A 49 7.84 5.97 -7.86
C ARG A 49 7.30 6.15 -6.44
N ARG A 50 8.20 6.15 -5.45
CA ARG A 50 7.91 6.48 -4.05
C ARG A 50 9.04 7.29 -3.46
N THR A 51 8.69 8.35 -2.75
CA THR A 51 9.62 9.16 -1.96
C THR A 51 9.45 8.78 -0.50
N ILE A 52 10.51 8.29 0.13
CA ILE A 52 10.50 7.82 1.51
C ILE A 52 11.50 8.66 2.30
N PRO A 53 11.03 9.58 3.16
CA PRO A 53 11.89 10.25 4.12
C PRO A 53 12.34 9.26 5.19
N VAL A 54 13.53 9.42 5.76
CA VAL A 54 14.08 8.54 6.81
C VAL A 54 13.20 8.56 8.06
N GLU A 55 12.49 9.65 8.31
CA GLU A 55 11.46 9.81 9.34
C GLU A 55 10.35 8.76 9.26
N ALA A 56 10.11 8.20 8.06
CA ALA A 56 9.14 7.16 7.82
C ALA A 56 9.64 5.75 8.20
N LEU A 57 10.93 5.59 8.49
CA LEU A 57 11.57 4.29 8.70
C LEU A 57 11.77 3.99 10.18
N THR A 58 11.57 2.73 10.54
CA THR A 58 12.05 2.17 11.83
C THR A 58 13.31 1.34 11.66
N GLY A 59 13.65 0.94 10.42
CA GLY A 59 14.83 0.13 10.17
C GLY A 59 14.95 -0.31 8.71
N VAL A 60 15.98 -1.10 8.46
CA VAL A 60 16.24 -1.76 7.19
C VAL A 60 16.58 -3.21 7.49
N GLU A 61 15.89 -4.15 6.85
CA GLU A 61 16.21 -5.57 6.88
C GLU A 61 17.05 -5.93 5.66
N ILE A 62 18.04 -6.80 5.86
CA ILE A 62 18.80 -7.41 4.77
C ILE A 62 18.53 -8.89 4.85
N VAL A 63 18.03 -9.47 3.76
CA VAL A 63 17.88 -10.91 3.64
C VAL A 63 18.98 -11.41 2.71
N MET A 64 19.89 -12.19 3.30
CA MET A 64 20.93 -12.93 2.59
C MET A 64 20.62 -14.43 2.76
N PRO A 65 20.03 -15.09 1.77
CA PRO A 65 20.03 -16.53 1.76
C PRO A 65 21.47 -16.94 1.45
N GLY A 66 22.18 -17.58 2.39
CA GLY A 66 23.60 -17.93 2.17
C GLY A 66 23.82 -18.66 0.83
N GLY A 67 24.76 -18.21 0.00
CA GLY A 67 25.05 -18.81 -1.32
C GLY A 67 24.92 -17.85 -2.50
N THR A 68 24.46 -18.36 -3.66
CA THR A 68 24.30 -17.64 -4.95
C THR A 68 22.93 -16.97 -5.13
N GLU A 69 22.18 -16.78 -4.05
CA GLU A 69 20.81 -16.27 -4.10
C GLU A 69 20.76 -14.74 -3.98
N THR A 70 19.60 -14.16 -4.29
CA THR A 70 19.39 -12.71 -4.36
C THR A 70 19.50 -12.04 -3.00
N ALA A 71 20.45 -11.12 -2.87
CA ALA A 71 20.46 -10.18 -1.75
C ALA A 71 19.20 -9.31 -1.81
N THR A 72 18.51 -9.13 -0.69
CA THR A 72 17.32 -8.28 -0.60
C THR A 72 17.52 -7.21 0.45
N ILE A 73 17.17 -5.96 0.13
CA ILE A 73 16.95 -4.89 1.12
C ILE A 73 15.44 -4.72 1.28
N ARG A 74 14.96 -4.67 2.51
CA ARG A 74 13.58 -4.29 2.82
C ARG A 74 13.57 -3.08 3.74
N LEU A 75 12.98 -1.98 3.28
CA LEU A 75 12.78 -0.79 4.11
C LEU A 75 11.59 -1.04 5.04
N ILE A 76 11.81 -0.91 6.35
CA ILE A 76 10.77 -1.16 7.35
C ILE A 76 10.19 0.19 7.78
N LEU A 77 8.95 0.43 7.37
CA LEU A 77 8.26 1.68 7.71
C LEU A 77 7.73 1.65 9.14
N ARG A 78 7.64 2.83 9.76
CA ARG A 78 6.86 3.04 10.97
C ARG A 78 5.38 2.83 10.66
N GLU A 79 4.63 2.39 11.68
CA GLU A 79 3.17 2.41 11.62
C GLU A 79 2.69 3.83 11.28
N HIS A 80 1.64 3.91 10.46
CA HIS A 80 1.07 5.17 9.98
C HIS A 80 1.99 6.09 9.15
N ALA A 81 3.16 5.64 8.72
CA ALA A 81 3.99 6.42 7.80
C ALA A 81 3.44 6.41 6.36
N ASP A 82 2.75 5.33 5.97
CA ASP A 82 2.23 5.12 4.61
C ASP A 82 0.78 4.61 4.63
N PRO A 83 -0.16 5.34 4.00
CA PRO A 83 -1.55 4.90 3.92
C PRO A 83 -1.72 3.61 3.11
N LEU A 84 -0.84 3.32 2.15
CA LEU A 84 -0.89 2.07 1.37
C LEU A 84 -0.61 0.85 2.25
N LEU A 85 0.44 0.89 3.08
CA LEU A 85 0.72 -0.18 4.05
C LEU A 85 -0.38 -0.31 5.11
N ALA A 86 -0.91 0.82 5.59
CA ALA A 86 -1.97 0.82 6.59
C ALA A 86 -3.21 0.07 6.11
N VAL A 87 -3.67 0.35 4.88
CA VAL A 87 -4.81 -0.37 4.27
C VAL A 87 -4.52 -1.84 4.05
N ALA A 88 -3.29 -2.17 3.63
CA ALA A 88 -2.91 -3.56 3.44
C ALA A 88 -2.87 -4.35 4.76
N GLY A 89 -2.61 -3.69 5.91
CA GLY A 89 -2.62 -4.33 7.22
C GLY A 89 -1.67 -5.53 7.33
N GLY A 90 -0.47 -5.42 6.74
CA GLY A 90 0.52 -6.51 6.70
C GLY A 90 0.19 -7.65 5.73
N ARG A 91 -0.83 -7.51 4.87
CA ARG A 91 -1.23 -8.54 3.91
C ARG A 91 -0.45 -8.50 2.59
N PHE A 92 0.55 -7.61 2.47
CA PHE A 92 1.55 -7.77 1.43
C PHE A 92 2.41 -8.99 1.77
N ASP A 93 2.39 -9.98 0.88
CA ASP A 93 3.45 -10.97 0.90
C ASP A 93 4.76 -10.33 0.41
N GLU A 94 5.86 -11.06 0.54
CA GLU A 94 7.16 -10.62 0.03
C GLU A 94 7.14 -10.28 -1.47
N LEU A 95 6.14 -10.75 -2.21
CA LEU A 95 6.04 -10.58 -3.66
C LEU A 95 5.39 -9.27 -4.05
N ILE A 96 4.58 -8.66 -3.19
CA ILE A 96 3.86 -7.41 -3.47
C ILE A 96 4.49 -6.23 -2.72
N ASP A 97 5.31 -6.47 -1.68
CA ASP A 97 5.91 -5.42 -0.85
C ASP A 97 6.71 -4.38 -1.69
N PRO A 98 6.21 -3.14 -1.84
CA PRO A 98 6.85 -2.13 -2.68
C PRO A 98 8.15 -1.58 -2.06
N TYR A 99 8.43 -1.91 -0.80
CA TYR A 99 9.63 -1.48 -0.07
C TYR A 99 10.70 -2.57 0.00
N ARG A 100 10.47 -3.71 -0.65
CA ARG A 100 11.44 -4.78 -0.85
C ARG A 100 12.15 -4.60 -2.19
N LEU A 101 13.47 -4.57 -2.17
CA LEU A 101 14.33 -4.49 -3.34
C LEU A 101 15.19 -5.74 -3.44
N ASP A 102 15.07 -6.45 -4.56
CA ASP A 102 15.84 -7.64 -4.85
C ASP A 102 17.04 -7.26 -5.74
N PHE A 103 18.25 -7.70 -5.38
CA PHE A 103 19.48 -7.44 -6.12
C PHE A 103 20.08 -8.72 -6.70
N SER A 104 20.94 -8.59 -7.70
CA SER A 104 21.72 -9.73 -8.14
C SER A 104 22.78 -10.11 -7.09
N PRO A 105 23.21 -11.39 -7.03
CA PRO A 105 24.17 -11.84 -6.02
C PRO A 105 25.47 -11.03 -6.03
N ASP A 106 25.95 -10.57 -7.18
CA ASP A 106 27.15 -9.74 -7.33
C ASP A 106 27.01 -8.30 -6.81
N GLN A 107 25.78 -7.83 -6.57
CA GLN A 107 25.50 -6.50 -6.00
C GLN A 107 25.37 -6.52 -4.46
N TRP A 108 25.59 -7.66 -3.81
CA TRP A 108 25.32 -7.81 -2.38
C TRP A 108 26.11 -6.84 -1.48
N LEU A 109 27.39 -6.62 -1.76
CA LEU A 109 28.23 -5.69 -0.99
C LEU A 109 27.69 -4.27 -1.05
N LEU A 110 27.20 -3.87 -2.23
CA LEU A 110 26.64 -2.55 -2.45
C LEU A 110 25.29 -2.41 -1.73
N ALA A 111 24.47 -3.47 -1.77
CA ALA A 111 23.21 -3.50 -1.02
C ALA A 111 23.45 -3.40 0.50
N ASP A 112 24.43 -4.13 1.04
CA ASP A 112 24.81 -4.07 2.46
C ASP A 112 25.31 -2.68 2.86
N TYR A 113 26.17 -2.07 2.03
CA TYR A 113 26.63 -0.70 2.22
C TYR A 113 25.48 0.30 2.35
N TYR A 114 24.53 0.32 1.40
CA TYR A 114 23.40 1.25 1.47
C TYR A 114 22.46 0.98 2.63
N ALA A 115 22.22 -0.29 2.96
CA ALA A 115 21.43 -0.63 4.14
C ALA A 115 22.07 -0.09 5.42
N GLN A 116 23.40 -0.12 5.53
CA GLN A 116 24.12 0.44 6.68
C GLN A 116 24.10 1.97 6.70
N GLU A 117 24.24 2.63 5.54
CA GLU A 117 24.11 4.09 5.43
C GLU A 117 22.71 4.56 5.88
N ILE A 118 21.65 3.89 5.40
CA ILE A 118 20.26 4.21 5.77
C ILE A 118 20.05 3.96 7.27
N ARG A 119 20.53 2.84 7.83
CA ARG A 119 20.46 2.56 9.28
C ARG A 119 21.16 3.64 10.10
N THR A 120 22.33 4.09 9.63
CA THR A 120 23.08 5.18 10.27
C THR A 120 22.27 6.48 10.23
N SER A 121 21.67 6.80 9.09
CA SER A 121 20.78 7.97 8.97
C SER A 121 19.58 7.88 9.91
N ILE A 122 18.92 6.73 10.02
CA ILE A 122 17.81 6.52 10.97
C ILE A 122 18.26 6.80 12.40
N ALA A 123 19.43 6.28 12.81
CA ALA A 123 19.98 6.50 14.15
C ALA A 123 20.31 7.98 14.41
N LEU A 124 20.83 8.69 13.41
CA LEU A 124 21.16 10.12 13.52
C LEU A 124 19.93 11.02 13.63
N HIS A 125 18.80 10.64 13.00
CA HIS A 125 17.56 11.41 13.07
C HIS A 125 16.85 11.31 14.44
N GLN A 126 17.26 10.38 15.31
CA GLN A 126 16.74 10.24 16.69
C GLN A 126 15.20 10.26 16.77
N LEU A 127 14.55 9.54 15.86
CA LEU A 127 13.10 9.53 15.74
C LEU A 127 12.45 8.98 17.02
N PRO A 128 11.31 9.56 17.46
CA PRO A 128 10.59 9.00 18.59
C PRO A 128 10.12 7.58 18.26
N PRO A 129 10.19 6.65 19.23
CA PRO A 129 9.69 5.29 19.00
C PRO A 129 8.18 5.30 18.78
N GLY A 130 7.70 4.37 17.96
CA GLY A 130 6.27 4.17 17.70
C GLY A 130 5.77 4.74 16.36
N PRO A 131 4.44 4.82 16.20
CA PRO A 131 3.82 5.27 14.95
C PRO A 131 4.25 6.68 14.55
N ALA A 132 4.17 7.00 13.27
CA ALA A 132 4.21 8.38 12.81
C ALA A 132 2.99 9.15 13.36
N ASP A 133 3.09 10.47 13.43
CA ASP A 133 2.02 11.39 13.83
C ASP A 133 1.18 11.88 12.63
N ARG A 134 1.68 11.62 11.42
CA ARG A 134 1.04 11.92 10.14
C ARG A 134 1.56 10.97 9.07
N TRP A 135 0.86 10.90 7.94
CA TRP A 135 1.36 10.26 6.74
C TRP A 135 2.63 10.97 6.26
N LEU A 136 3.74 10.24 6.15
CA LEU A 136 5.04 10.75 5.71
C LEU A 136 5.33 10.40 4.25
N ILE A 137 4.59 9.44 3.69
CA ILE A 137 4.66 9.03 2.30
C ILE A 137 3.33 9.33 1.62
N GLU A 138 3.39 9.91 0.43
CA GLU A 138 2.19 10.26 -0.33
C GLU A 138 1.34 9.00 -0.65
N PRO A 139 0.00 9.09 -0.53
CA PRO A 139 -0.88 8.05 -0.99
C PRO A 139 -0.70 7.83 -2.50
N PRO A 140 -0.82 6.59 -2.99
CA PRO A 140 -0.72 6.34 -4.41
C PRO A 140 -1.89 7.02 -5.17
N PRO A 141 -1.69 7.40 -6.43
CA PRO A 141 -2.72 8.05 -7.22
C PRO A 141 -3.90 7.09 -7.46
N ALA A 142 -5.09 7.51 -7.02
CA ALA A 142 -6.34 6.75 -7.20
C ALA A 142 -7.47 7.67 -7.70
N PRO A 143 -8.35 7.17 -8.60
CA PRO A 143 -9.48 7.95 -9.09
C PRO A 143 -10.50 8.23 -7.97
N ASP A 144 -11.34 9.26 -8.15
CA ASP A 144 -12.48 9.51 -7.24
C ASP A 144 -13.61 8.50 -7.43
N LYS A 145 -13.63 7.78 -8.55
CA LYS A 145 -14.68 6.82 -8.91
C LYS A 145 -14.07 5.46 -9.17
N VAL A 146 -14.52 4.47 -8.43
CA VAL A 146 -14.09 3.07 -8.57
C VAL A 146 -15.30 2.16 -8.68
N LYS A 147 -15.20 1.18 -9.58
CA LYS A 147 -16.22 0.15 -9.73
C LYS A 147 -15.75 -1.12 -9.01
N PHE A 148 -16.58 -1.60 -8.11
CA PHE A 148 -16.44 -2.89 -7.45
C PHE A 148 -17.51 -3.84 -7.97
N GLN A 149 -17.47 -5.10 -7.55
CA GLN A 149 -18.55 -6.04 -7.85
C GLN A 149 -19.87 -5.52 -7.30
N PHE A 150 -20.84 -5.33 -8.20
CA PHE A 150 -22.20 -4.88 -7.89
C PHE A 150 -22.33 -3.52 -7.18
N VAL A 151 -21.27 -2.72 -7.06
CA VAL A 151 -21.34 -1.36 -6.49
C VAL A 151 -20.39 -0.41 -7.20
N LYS A 152 -20.87 0.80 -7.48
CA LYS A 152 -20.03 1.93 -7.90
C LYS A 152 -19.83 2.83 -6.69
N VAL A 153 -18.60 3.22 -6.45
CA VAL A 153 -18.21 4.05 -5.32
C VAL A 153 -17.61 5.34 -5.87
N GLU A 154 -18.06 6.47 -5.33
CA GLU A 154 -17.68 7.80 -5.76
C GLU A 154 -17.37 8.64 -4.51
N LEU A 155 -16.20 9.26 -4.49
CA LEU A 155 -15.88 10.32 -3.54
C LEU A 155 -16.48 11.63 -4.06
N ASP A 156 -17.50 12.13 -3.36
CA ASP A 156 -18.28 13.32 -3.70
C ASP A 156 -18.08 14.36 -2.57
N GLY A 157 -17.05 15.20 -2.72
CA GLY A 157 -16.64 16.13 -1.67
C GLY A 157 -16.14 15.41 -0.42
N ASP A 158 -16.88 15.55 0.68
CA ASP A 158 -16.62 14.94 1.99
C ASP A 158 -17.46 13.68 2.26
N GLU A 159 -18.14 13.15 1.24
CA GLU A 159 -18.94 11.93 1.33
C GLU A 159 -18.47 10.84 0.36
N LEU A 160 -18.59 9.59 0.79
CA LEU A 160 -18.49 8.41 -0.06
C LEU A 160 -19.90 7.98 -0.49
N VAL A 161 -20.18 7.98 -1.79
CA VAL A 161 -21.47 7.61 -2.36
C VAL A 161 -21.38 6.23 -3.01
N LEU A 162 -22.11 5.27 -2.44
CA LEU A 162 -22.15 3.87 -2.88
C LEU A 162 -23.47 3.58 -3.59
N LYS A 163 -23.41 3.38 -4.91
CA LYS A 163 -24.55 3.04 -5.78
C LYS A 163 -24.50 1.55 -6.13
N TYR A 164 -25.38 0.77 -5.51
CA TYR A 164 -25.49 -0.66 -5.73
C TYR A 164 -26.28 -1.00 -7.00
N GLY A 165 -25.74 -1.91 -7.79
CA GLY A 165 -26.39 -2.46 -8.97
C GLY A 165 -27.44 -3.53 -8.64
N PHE A 166 -28.07 -4.05 -9.69
CA PHE A 166 -29.12 -5.07 -9.58
C PHE A 166 -28.64 -6.36 -8.88
N GLY A 167 -27.38 -6.76 -9.06
CA GLY A 167 -26.83 -7.99 -8.46
C GLY A 167 -26.45 -7.91 -6.97
N ALA A 168 -26.53 -6.75 -6.33
CA ALA A 168 -26.24 -6.65 -4.89
C ALA A 168 -27.44 -7.10 -4.05
N THR A 169 -27.19 -7.88 -3.00
CA THR A 169 -28.21 -8.45 -2.11
C THR A 169 -28.94 -7.36 -1.31
N ALA A 170 -30.08 -7.71 -0.69
CA ALA A 170 -30.78 -6.81 0.22
C ALA A 170 -29.91 -6.44 1.44
N ALA A 171 -29.13 -7.39 1.97
CA ALA A 171 -28.21 -7.15 3.07
C ALA A 171 -27.15 -6.09 2.72
N LYS A 172 -26.56 -6.19 1.52
CA LYS A 172 -25.61 -5.19 0.99
C LYS A 172 -26.19 -3.79 0.87
N LYS A 173 -27.51 -3.67 0.65
CA LYS A 173 -28.25 -2.40 0.47
C LYS A 173 -28.90 -1.89 1.76
N SER A 174 -28.69 -2.56 2.90
CA SER A 174 -29.36 -2.22 4.18
C SER A 174 -29.11 -0.79 4.66
N TYR A 175 -28.03 -0.17 4.19
CA TYR A 175 -27.65 1.21 4.50
C TYR A 175 -28.11 2.25 3.49
N GLY A 176 -28.89 1.83 2.49
CA GLY A 176 -29.41 2.68 1.41
C GLY A 176 -28.85 2.33 0.04
N ASN A 177 -29.51 2.85 -1.00
CA ASN A 177 -29.03 2.80 -2.37
C ASN A 177 -29.48 4.05 -3.15
N PRO A 178 -28.64 5.11 -3.26
CA PRO A 178 -27.26 5.13 -2.79
C PRO A 178 -27.15 5.15 -1.26
N TRP A 179 -26.13 4.47 -0.72
CA TRP A 179 -25.66 4.74 0.63
C TRP A 179 -24.67 5.92 0.56
N ARG A 180 -24.96 7.00 1.28
CA ARG A 180 -24.04 8.15 1.45
C ARG A 180 -23.39 8.02 2.82
N LEU A 181 -22.06 8.00 2.85
CA LEU A 181 -21.25 7.87 4.05
C LEU A 181 -20.38 9.12 4.21
N PRO A 182 -20.61 9.98 5.21
CA PRO A 182 -19.69 11.06 5.54
C PRO A 182 -18.30 10.50 5.87
N LEU A 183 -17.23 11.12 5.33
CA LEU A 183 -15.86 10.72 5.64
C LEU A 183 -15.54 10.87 7.14
N THR A 184 -16.21 11.77 7.84
CA THR A 184 -16.10 11.95 9.29
C THR A 184 -16.61 10.74 10.09
N GLU A 185 -17.45 9.90 9.49
CA GLU A 185 -17.94 8.65 10.09
C GLU A 185 -17.05 7.45 9.74
N LEU A 186 -16.19 7.57 8.72
CA LEU A 186 -15.25 6.52 8.31
C LEU A 186 -14.07 6.49 9.29
N ARG A 187 -13.92 5.35 9.97
CA ARG A 187 -12.91 5.12 11.02
C ARG A 187 -11.72 4.33 10.51
N ASP A 188 -11.96 3.40 9.60
CA ASP A 188 -10.88 2.61 9.02
C ASP A 188 -11.25 2.06 7.64
N VAL A 189 -10.23 1.67 6.89
CA VAL A 189 -10.36 1.02 5.59
C VAL A 189 -9.31 -0.08 5.50
N GLU A 190 -9.78 -1.31 5.35
CA GLU A 190 -8.92 -2.47 5.19
C GLU A 190 -9.06 -3.05 3.78
N TRP A 191 -7.95 -3.50 3.21
CA TRP A 191 -7.96 -4.28 1.97
C TRP A 191 -7.59 -5.72 2.27
N VAL A 192 -8.32 -6.64 1.64
CA VAL A 192 -8.05 -8.08 1.68
C VAL A 192 -7.87 -8.57 0.25
N PRO A 193 -6.71 -9.17 -0.10
CA PRO A 193 -6.49 -9.74 -1.42
C PRO A 193 -7.39 -10.96 -1.66
N GLY A 194 -7.74 -11.18 -2.92
CA GLY A 194 -8.37 -12.42 -3.33
C GLY A 194 -7.44 -13.62 -3.15
N ARG A 195 -8.03 -14.80 -2.95
CA ARG A 195 -7.35 -16.09 -2.94
C ARG A 195 -8.11 -17.06 -3.83
N ILE A 196 -7.53 -18.24 -4.09
CA ILE A 196 -8.08 -19.27 -5.00
C ILE A 196 -9.58 -19.59 -4.74
N ARG A 197 -10.06 -19.41 -3.50
CA ARG A 197 -11.44 -19.74 -3.09
C ARG A 197 -12.20 -18.56 -2.46
N SER A 198 -11.70 -17.34 -2.58
CA SER A 198 -12.36 -16.16 -2.00
C SER A 198 -12.02 -14.90 -2.78
N ASP A 199 -13.04 -14.12 -3.11
CA ASP A 199 -12.82 -12.81 -3.72
C ASP A 199 -12.12 -11.85 -2.75
N GLY A 200 -11.32 -10.95 -3.31
CA GLY A 200 -10.77 -9.83 -2.56
C GLY A 200 -11.84 -8.79 -2.26
N PHE A 201 -11.56 -7.90 -1.32
CA PHE A 201 -12.47 -6.81 -0.99
C PHE A 201 -11.77 -5.64 -0.31
N LEU A 202 -12.40 -4.47 -0.39
CA LEU A 202 -12.15 -3.35 0.51
C LEU A 202 -13.23 -3.36 1.60
N ARG A 203 -12.88 -3.20 2.87
CA ARG A 203 -13.83 -3.18 3.98
C ARG A 203 -13.74 -1.85 4.71
N LEU A 204 -14.87 -1.16 4.82
CA LEU A 204 -14.99 0.10 5.53
C LEU A 204 -15.35 -0.18 6.99
N THR A 205 -14.74 0.53 7.93
CA THR A 205 -15.18 0.56 9.32
C THR A 205 -15.72 1.95 9.60
N THR A 206 -16.92 2.03 10.14
CA THR A 206 -17.63 3.28 10.42
C THR A 206 -18.03 3.34 11.89
N ALA A 207 -18.51 4.50 12.34
CA ALA A 207 -19.03 4.67 13.70
C ALA A 207 -20.19 3.72 14.06
N ARG A 208 -20.86 3.13 13.06
CA ARG A 208 -21.95 2.17 13.26
C ARG A 208 -21.56 0.72 13.00
N THR A 209 -20.29 0.45 12.65
CA THR A 209 -19.84 -0.93 12.42
C THR A 209 -20.07 -1.75 13.69
N PRO A 210 -20.80 -2.88 13.60
CA PRO A 210 -21.02 -3.74 14.76
C PRO A 210 -19.71 -4.44 15.16
N ALA A 211 -19.59 -4.78 16.45
CA ALA A 211 -18.43 -5.51 16.97
C ALA A 211 -18.26 -6.88 16.26
N GLU A 212 -19.37 -7.60 16.06
CA GLU A 212 -19.41 -8.79 15.22
C GLU A 212 -19.91 -8.42 13.83
N ARG A 213 -19.03 -8.56 12.84
CA ARG A 213 -19.35 -8.19 11.47
C ARG A 213 -19.86 -9.40 10.68
N PRO A 214 -20.83 -9.22 9.75
CA PRO A 214 -21.25 -10.29 8.85
C PRO A 214 -20.10 -10.80 7.97
N LYS A 215 -20.36 -11.90 7.26
CA LYS A 215 -19.47 -12.35 6.19
C LYS A 215 -19.38 -11.28 5.10
N ALA A 216 -18.24 -11.17 4.44
CA ALA A 216 -17.96 -10.19 3.38
C ALA A 216 -19.07 -10.07 2.33
N ALA A 217 -19.69 -11.19 1.94
CA ALA A 217 -20.76 -11.22 0.94
C ALA A 217 -22.07 -10.52 1.39
N ASP A 218 -22.32 -10.48 2.69
CA ASP A 218 -23.54 -9.92 3.28
C ASP A 218 -23.29 -8.61 4.06
N ASP A 219 -22.03 -8.27 4.30
CA ASP A 219 -21.64 -7.05 5.02
C ASP A 219 -21.83 -5.81 4.11
N PRO A 220 -22.74 -4.88 4.43
CA PRO A 220 -22.96 -3.66 3.64
C PRO A 220 -21.69 -2.80 3.46
N GLU A 221 -20.75 -2.86 4.39
CA GLU A 221 -19.50 -2.07 4.40
C GLU A 221 -18.35 -2.73 3.62
N THR A 222 -18.59 -3.89 3.00
CA THR A 222 -17.60 -4.60 2.18
C THR A 222 -17.78 -4.33 0.69
N LEU A 223 -16.70 -4.07 -0.04
CA LEU A 223 -16.69 -3.77 -1.47
C LEU A 223 -15.86 -4.84 -2.19
N THR A 224 -16.52 -5.87 -2.68
CA THR A 224 -15.87 -7.02 -3.33
C THR A 224 -15.20 -6.61 -4.64
N THR A 225 -13.98 -7.07 -4.88
CA THR A 225 -13.19 -6.74 -6.07
C THR A 225 -13.31 -7.83 -7.14
N TRP A 226 -12.98 -7.50 -8.40
CA TRP A 226 -12.55 -8.52 -9.35
C TRP A 226 -11.04 -8.74 -9.22
N PRO A 227 -10.51 -9.94 -9.51
CA PRO A 227 -9.07 -10.22 -9.41
C PRO A 227 -8.19 -9.22 -10.17
N LEU A 228 -8.65 -8.73 -11.33
CA LEU A 228 -7.89 -7.78 -12.16
C LEU A 228 -7.95 -6.32 -11.65
N SER A 229 -8.84 -6.01 -10.70
CA SER A 229 -9.07 -4.66 -10.14
C SER A 229 -8.62 -4.53 -8.69
N GLU A 230 -7.92 -5.52 -8.14
CA GLU A 230 -7.51 -5.50 -6.72
C GLU A 230 -6.56 -4.34 -6.41
N HIS A 231 -5.66 -3.98 -7.33
CA HIS A 231 -4.78 -2.82 -7.19
C HIS A 231 -5.56 -1.50 -7.14
N ASP A 232 -6.61 -1.33 -7.95
CA ASP A 232 -7.48 -0.14 -7.90
C ASP A 232 -8.15 0.01 -6.52
N ALA A 233 -8.64 -1.10 -5.96
CA ALA A 233 -9.27 -1.12 -4.65
C ALA A 233 -8.29 -0.78 -3.53
N LEU A 234 -7.09 -1.36 -3.57
CA LEU A 234 -6.02 -1.08 -2.61
C LEU A 234 -5.62 0.41 -2.65
N PHE A 235 -5.46 0.98 -3.85
CA PHE A 235 -5.04 2.37 -4.02
C PHE A 235 -6.15 3.35 -3.61
N PHE A 236 -7.40 3.02 -3.97
CA PHE A 236 -8.56 3.78 -3.52
C PHE A 236 -8.71 3.72 -2.00
N GLY A 237 -8.49 2.56 -1.39
CA GLY A 237 -8.43 2.44 0.07
C GLY A 237 -7.36 3.34 0.68
N ALA A 238 -6.15 3.36 0.10
CA ALA A 238 -5.05 4.18 0.61
C ALA A 238 -5.38 5.67 0.53
N LYS A 239 -6.04 6.08 -0.57
CA LYS A 239 -6.61 7.42 -0.69
C LYS A 239 -7.62 7.70 0.42
N LEU A 240 -8.58 6.82 0.68
CA LEU A 240 -9.55 7.01 1.78
C LEU A 240 -8.85 7.10 3.15
N ARG A 241 -7.86 6.25 3.45
CA ARG A 241 -7.06 6.34 4.69
C ARG A 241 -6.34 7.68 4.83
N SER A 242 -5.90 8.28 3.72
CA SER A 242 -5.25 9.59 3.74
C SER A 242 -6.20 10.76 4.02
N LEU A 243 -7.51 10.56 3.88
CA LEU A 243 -8.55 11.58 4.06
C LEU A 243 -9.24 11.52 5.43
N ILE A 244 -9.02 10.46 6.20
CA ILE A 244 -9.60 10.29 7.54
C ILE A 244 -8.55 10.51 8.62
N ASN A 245 -8.98 11.10 9.72
CA ASN A 245 -8.16 11.22 10.91
C ASN A 245 -8.13 9.88 11.66
N TRP A 246 -6.96 9.51 12.17
CA TRP A 246 -6.71 8.31 12.96
C TRP A 246 -6.03 8.70 14.27
#